data_AF-A0A951I2I0-F1
#
_entry.id   AF-A0A951I2I0-F1
#
_cell.length_a   1.000
_cell.length_b   1.000
_cell.length_c   1.000
_cell.angle_alpha   90.00
_cell.angle_beta   90.00
_cell.angle_gamma   90.00
#
_symmetry.space_group_name_H-M   'P 1'
#
loop_
_entity.id
_entity.type
_entity.pdbx_description
1 polymer ?
#
loop_
_entity_poly.entity_id
_entity_poly.type
_entity_poly.pdbx_seq_one_letter_code
_entity_poly.pdbx_strand_id
1 'polypeptide(L)'
;MRRKRFMLCCGLLATLCLALCGAAVRAQEAAATEEGEFGPVVRAYLGYLRGEQEVVDDRASRHEISTRYYRRNSNRIRALRQIAISIARETQNDYLPELEATTRDELGTLFEQPPDPRSFRTGVVINHTFRYLGQVRAGELFYVFARLDPYEQAELMEKEKSPSPSAAPEPQQSAPVVTTNQAASHPRRSRKSAP
;
A
#
# COMPACT_ATOMS: atom_id res chain seq x y z
N MET A 1 -30.09 -59.50 8.25
CA MET A 1 -28.79 -58.81 8.45
C MET A 1 -28.64 -57.46 7.72
N ARG A 2 -29.51 -57.06 6.77
CA ARG A 2 -29.34 -55.78 6.02
C ARG A 2 -29.64 -54.49 6.80
N ARG A 3 -30.48 -54.53 7.85
CA ARG A 3 -30.88 -53.33 8.63
C ARG A 3 -29.78 -52.77 9.56
N LYS A 4 -28.87 -53.61 10.07
CA LYS A 4 -27.78 -53.18 10.97
C LYS A 4 -26.68 -52.39 10.24
N ARG A 5 -26.48 -52.62 8.94
CA ARG A 5 -25.51 -51.86 8.11
C ARG A 5 -25.99 -50.45 7.77
N PHE A 6 -27.30 -50.24 7.66
CA PHE A 6 -27.87 -48.93 7.34
C PHE A 6 -27.77 -47.94 8.52
N MET A 7 -27.98 -48.42 9.75
CA MET A 7 -27.83 -47.58 10.95
C MET A 7 -26.37 -47.16 11.22
N LEU A 8 -25.39 -48.00 10.91
CA LEU A 8 -23.98 -47.66 11.10
C LEU A 8 -23.50 -46.55 10.15
N CYS A 9 -23.98 -46.54 8.90
CA CYS A 9 -23.65 -45.49 7.93
C CYS A 9 -24.26 -44.14 8.29
N CYS A 10 -25.50 -44.08 8.79
CA CYS A 10 -26.12 -42.83 9.21
C CYS A 10 -25.42 -42.20 10.43
N GLY A 11 -24.95 -43.01 11.38
CA GLY A 11 -24.18 -42.51 12.53
C GLY A 11 -22.85 -41.87 12.13
N LEU A 12 -22.10 -42.51 11.22
CA LEU A 12 -20.83 -42.01 10.70
C LEU A 12 -20.99 -40.72 9.89
N LEU A 13 -22.06 -40.61 9.09
CA LEU A 13 -22.38 -39.40 8.32
C LEU A 13 -22.76 -38.22 9.23
N ALA A 14 -23.52 -38.47 10.29
CA ALA A 14 -23.90 -37.43 11.25
C ALA A 14 -22.68 -36.88 12.01
N THR A 15 -21.76 -37.74 12.44
CA THR A 15 -20.52 -37.30 13.10
C THR A 15 -19.59 -36.53 12.17
N LEU A 16 -19.54 -36.89 10.88
CA LEU A 16 -18.73 -36.17 9.89
C LEU A 16 -19.30 -34.77 9.60
N CYS A 17 -20.63 -34.64 9.49
CA CYS A 17 -21.28 -33.33 9.34
C CYS A 17 -21.03 -32.41 10.55
N LEU A 18 -21.14 -32.93 11.78
CA LEU A 18 -20.88 -32.15 12.99
C LEU A 18 -19.42 -31.67 13.08
N ALA A 19 -18.45 -32.51 12.68
CA ALA A 19 -17.05 -32.13 12.65
C ALA A 19 -16.74 -31.02 11.62
N LEU A 20 -17.43 -31.04 10.47
CA LEU A 20 -17.28 -30.02 9.42
C LEU A 20 -17.89 -28.67 9.84
N CYS A 21 -19.02 -28.67 10.54
CA CYS A 21 -19.63 -27.44 11.05
C CYS A 21 -18.78 -26.75 12.12
N GLY A 22 -18.08 -27.50 12.98
CA GLY A 22 -17.22 -26.91 14.03
C GLY A 22 -15.99 -26.17 13.50
N ALA A 23 -15.45 -26.58 12.33
CA ALA A 23 -14.30 -25.92 11.72
C ALA A 23 -14.65 -24.53 11.14
N ALA A 24 -15.86 -24.35 10.62
CA ALA A 24 -16.31 -23.08 10.05
C ALA A 24 -16.45 -21.98 11.11
N VAL A 25 -17.01 -22.31 12.28
CA VAL A 25 -17.20 -21.35 13.38
C VAL A 25 -15.86 -20.84 13.92
N ARG A 26 -14.88 -21.72 14.09
CA ARG A 26 -13.54 -21.31 14.56
C ARG A 26 -12.78 -20.42 13.57
N ALA A 27 -12.97 -20.63 12.27
CA ALA A 27 -12.37 -19.76 11.26
C ALA A 27 -12.94 -18.33 11.32
N GLN A 28 -14.24 -18.21 11.64
CA GLN A 28 -14.90 -16.92 11.82
C GLN A 28 -14.43 -16.18 13.09
N GLU A 29 -14.32 -16.90 14.22
CA GLU A 29 -13.81 -16.33 15.48
C GLU A 29 -12.33 -15.91 15.37
N ALA A 30 -11.49 -16.71 14.69
CA ALA A 30 -10.09 -16.38 14.49
C ALA A 30 -9.93 -15.07 13.68
N ALA A 31 -10.73 -14.89 12.63
CA ALA A 31 -10.73 -13.66 11.83
C ALA A 31 -11.20 -12.44 12.64
N ALA A 32 -12.22 -12.60 13.50
CA ALA A 32 -12.69 -11.53 14.38
C ALA A 32 -11.65 -11.18 15.46
N THR A 33 -10.86 -12.15 15.91
CA THR A 33 -9.83 -11.95 16.93
C THR A 33 -8.59 -11.24 16.34
N GLU A 34 -8.18 -11.58 15.11
CA GLU A 34 -7.10 -10.87 14.41
C GLU A 34 -7.41 -9.38 14.22
N GLU A 35 -8.67 -9.02 13.93
CA GLU A 35 -9.06 -7.61 13.76
C GLU A 35 -9.02 -6.79 15.06
N GLY A 36 -9.09 -7.46 16.22
CA GLY A 36 -9.05 -6.84 17.54
C GLY A 36 -7.67 -6.29 17.93
N GLU A 37 -6.61 -6.76 17.28
CA GLU A 37 -5.22 -6.33 17.50
C GLU A 37 -4.96 -4.91 16.96
N PHE A 38 -5.69 -4.50 15.91
CA PHE A 38 -5.42 -3.25 15.22
C PHE A 38 -6.09 -2.05 15.85
N GLY A 39 -5.51 -0.87 15.61
CA GLY A 39 -6.05 0.42 16.01
C GLY A 39 -7.37 0.79 15.28
N PRO A 40 -8.03 1.88 15.70
CA PRO A 40 -9.34 2.26 15.19
C PRO A 40 -9.40 2.47 13.68
N VAL A 41 -8.38 3.04 13.04
CA VAL A 41 -8.38 3.31 11.59
C VAL A 41 -8.32 2.02 10.80
N VAL A 42 -7.34 1.16 11.10
CA VAL A 42 -7.20 -0.13 10.42
C VAL A 42 -8.42 -1.01 10.68
N ARG A 43 -8.95 -1.02 11.91
CA ARG A 43 -10.17 -1.78 12.25
C ARG A 43 -11.39 -1.28 11.48
N ALA A 44 -11.57 0.03 11.35
CA ALA A 44 -12.65 0.61 10.56
C ALA A 44 -12.55 0.18 9.08
N TYR A 45 -11.34 0.19 8.52
CA TYR A 45 -11.11 -0.28 7.16
C TYR A 45 -11.42 -1.78 6.97
N LEU A 46 -10.97 -2.63 7.90
CA LEU A 46 -11.28 -4.07 7.84
C LEU A 46 -12.77 -4.36 8.01
N GLY A 47 -13.45 -3.58 8.86
CA GLY A 47 -14.91 -3.60 9.00
C GLY A 47 -15.63 -3.16 7.73
N TYR A 48 -15.14 -2.11 7.06
CA TYR A 48 -15.65 -1.67 5.75
C TYR A 48 -15.53 -2.80 4.71
N LEU A 49 -14.36 -3.45 4.59
CA LEU A 49 -14.17 -4.57 3.68
C LEU A 49 -15.07 -5.77 3.99
N ARG A 50 -15.43 -5.99 5.26
CA ARG A 50 -16.43 -7.01 5.64
C ARG A 50 -17.82 -6.63 5.12
N GLY A 51 -18.24 -5.38 5.30
CA GLY A 51 -19.50 -4.88 4.76
C GLY A 51 -19.57 -5.01 3.23
N GLU A 52 -18.50 -4.68 2.52
CA GLU A 52 -18.42 -4.88 1.06
C GLU A 52 -18.58 -6.35 0.65
N GLN A 53 -18.01 -7.28 1.42
CA GLN A 53 -18.17 -8.70 1.16
C GLN A 53 -19.65 -9.12 1.37
N GLU A 54 -20.31 -8.63 2.41
CA GLU A 54 -21.73 -8.90 2.67
C GLU A 54 -22.62 -8.37 1.53
N VAL A 55 -22.33 -7.19 1.00
CA VAL A 55 -23.06 -6.62 -0.16
C VAL A 55 -22.86 -7.50 -1.40
N VAL A 56 -21.63 -7.94 -1.66
CA VAL A 56 -21.32 -8.83 -2.79
C VAL A 56 -22.03 -10.18 -2.63
N ASP A 57 -22.06 -10.74 -1.42
CA ASP A 57 -22.76 -11.99 -1.10
C ASP A 57 -24.29 -11.85 -1.26
N ASP A 58 -24.90 -10.76 -0.77
CA ASP A 58 -26.33 -10.49 -0.91
C ASP A 58 -26.74 -10.40 -2.39
N ARG A 59 -26.03 -9.59 -3.19
CA ARG A 59 -26.32 -9.43 -4.63
C ARG A 59 -26.13 -10.73 -5.40
N ALA A 60 -25.15 -11.55 -5.03
CA ALA A 60 -24.98 -12.88 -5.62
C ALA A 60 -26.15 -13.81 -5.28
N SER A 61 -26.62 -13.80 -4.03
CA SER A 61 -27.77 -14.62 -3.60
C SER A 61 -29.07 -14.26 -4.34
N ARG A 62 -29.22 -12.97 -4.69
CA ARG A 62 -30.33 -12.44 -5.49
C ARG A 62 -30.13 -12.59 -7.00
N HIS A 63 -29.02 -13.18 -7.43
CA HIS A 63 -28.66 -13.34 -8.84
C HIS A 63 -28.57 -12.02 -9.63
N GLU A 64 -28.28 -10.91 -8.94
CA GLU A 64 -28.15 -9.57 -9.54
C GLU A 64 -26.78 -9.34 -10.19
N ILE A 65 -25.82 -10.21 -9.89
CA ILE A 65 -24.47 -10.16 -10.41
C ILE A 65 -24.05 -11.52 -10.96
N SER A 66 -23.18 -11.52 -11.97
CA SER A 66 -22.63 -12.75 -12.51
C SER A 66 -21.69 -13.45 -11.53
N THR A 67 -21.56 -14.77 -11.63
CA THR A 67 -20.59 -15.55 -10.85
C THR A 67 -19.15 -15.06 -11.07
N ARG A 68 -18.81 -14.60 -12.27
CA ARG A 68 -17.48 -14.03 -12.56
C ARG A 68 -17.27 -12.74 -11.76
N TYR A 69 -18.26 -11.84 -11.76
CA TYR A 69 -18.20 -10.60 -10.99
C TYR A 69 -18.09 -10.89 -9.49
N TYR A 70 -18.90 -11.81 -8.97
CA TYR A 70 -18.84 -12.25 -7.57
C TYR A 70 -17.43 -12.71 -7.19
N ARG A 71 -16.89 -13.71 -7.91
CA ARG A 71 -15.56 -14.27 -7.60
C ARG A 71 -14.48 -13.20 -7.64
N ARG A 72 -14.50 -12.32 -8.64
CA ARG A 72 -13.51 -11.25 -8.78
C ARG A 72 -13.59 -10.24 -7.63
N ASN A 73 -14.78 -9.78 -7.27
CA ASN A 73 -14.92 -8.80 -6.19
C ASN A 73 -14.57 -9.41 -4.82
N SER A 74 -15.02 -10.63 -4.53
CA SER A 74 -14.63 -11.31 -3.27
C SER A 74 -13.12 -11.55 -3.20
N ASN A 75 -12.49 -11.87 -4.31
CA ASN A 75 -11.04 -12.02 -4.39
C ASN A 75 -10.30 -10.68 -4.20
N ARG A 76 -10.83 -9.59 -4.78
CA ARG A 76 -10.31 -8.23 -4.59
C ARG A 76 -10.34 -7.82 -3.12
N ILE A 77 -11.49 -8.04 -2.45
CA ILE A 77 -11.67 -7.75 -1.02
C ILE A 77 -10.65 -8.51 -0.16
N ARG A 78 -10.40 -9.79 -0.48
CA ARG A 78 -9.36 -10.58 0.19
C ARG A 78 -7.96 -10.02 -0.04
N ALA A 79 -7.64 -9.60 -1.27
CA ALA A 79 -6.34 -9.01 -1.58
C ALA A 79 -6.10 -7.71 -0.81
N LEU A 80 -7.11 -6.83 -0.76
CA LEU A 80 -7.07 -5.57 0.02
C LEU A 80 -6.88 -5.84 1.51
N ARG A 81 -7.65 -6.79 2.07
CA ARG A 81 -7.52 -7.20 3.49
C ARG A 81 -6.09 -7.67 3.80
N GLN A 82 -5.51 -8.50 2.94
CA GLN A 82 -4.16 -9.01 3.14
C GLN A 82 -3.12 -7.89 3.17
N ILE A 83 -3.18 -6.94 2.23
CA ILE A 83 -2.25 -5.80 2.21
C ILE A 83 -2.47 -4.87 3.40
N ALA A 84 -3.72 -4.59 3.76
CA ALA A 84 -4.01 -3.74 4.93
C ALA A 84 -3.42 -4.31 6.22
N ILE A 85 -3.60 -5.62 6.44
CA ILE A 85 -2.99 -6.32 7.58
C ILE A 85 -1.46 -6.29 7.51
N SER A 86 -0.88 -6.50 6.32
CA SER A 86 0.58 -6.44 6.13
C SER A 86 1.13 -5.08 6.53
N ILE A 87 0.54 -3.98 6.02
CA ILE A 87 0.94 -2.61 6.33
C ILE A 87 0.84 -2.34 7.82
N ALA A 88 -0.28 -2.69 8.45
CA ALA A 88 -0.49 -2.45 9.87
C ALA A 88 0.56 -3.19 10.73
N ARG A 89 0.88 -4.43 10.37
CA ARG A 89 1.90 -5.24 11.06
C ARG A 89 3.31 -4.74 10.82
N GLU A 90 3.65 -4.35 9.60
CA GLU A 90 5.00 -3.89 9.23
C GLU A 90 5.31 -2.51 9.81
N THR A 91 4.34 -1.59 9.78
CA THR A 91 4.54 -0.20 10.23
C THR A 91 4.29 -0.02 11.72
N GLN A 92 3.54 -0.94 12.35
CA GLN A 92 3.06 -0.80 13.74
C GLN A 92 2.36 0.55 13.98
N ASN A 93 1.75 1.10 12.93
CA ASN A 93 1.06 2.38 12.95
C ASN A 93 -0.40 2.18 12.55
N ASP A 94 -1.31 2.91 13.19
CA ASP A 94 -2.73 2.94 12.83
C ASP A 94 -3.00 3.92 11.68
N TYR A 95 -2.11 3.89 10.68
CA TYR A 95 -2.25 4.65 9.46
C TYR A 95 -2.35 3.67 8.29
N LEU A 96 -3.39 3.82 7.50
CA LEU A 96 -3.62 3.02 6.30
C LEU A 96 -3.97 3.95 5.14
N PRO A 97 -3.20 3.92 4.03
CA PRO A 97 -3.54 4.71 2.86
C PRO A 97 -4.82 4.16 2.19
N GLU A 98 -5.44 4.96 1.33
CA GLU A 98 -6.53 4.48 0.48
C GLU A 98 -6.01 3.41 -0.47
N LEU A 99 -6.45 2.17 -0.29
CA LEU A 99 -5.97 1.02 -1.07
C LEU A 99 -6.89 0.73 -2.25
N GLU A 100 -6.27 0.51 -3.40
CA GLU A 100 -6.93 0.09 -4.64
C GLU A 100 -6.31 -1.22 -5.15
N ALA A 101 -7.14 -2.18 -5.53
CA ALA A 101 -6.68 -3.49 -6.03
C ALA A 101 -7.30 -3.79 -7.38
N THR A 102 -6.47 -3.92 -8.41
CA THR A 102 -6.90 -4.15 -9.79
C THR A 102 -6.24 -5.36 -10.40
N THR A 103 -6.98 -6.00 -11.30
CA THR A 103 -6.42 -7.02 -12.20
C THR A 103 -5.76 -6.35 -13.40
N ARG A 104 -4.99 -7.10 -14.19
CA ARG A 104 -4.30 -6.56 -15.38
C ARG A 104 -5.28 -5.91 -16.35
N ASP A 105 -6.45 -6.51 -16.57
CA ASP A 105 -7.51 -5.99 -17.45
C ASP A 105 -8.21 -4.75 -16.90
N GLU A 106 -8.04 -4.46 -15.61
CA GLU A 106 -8.67 -3.33 -14.91
C GLU A 106 -7.71 -2.16 -14.68
N LEU A 107 -6.43 -2.26 -15.05
CA LEU A 107 -5.50 -1.14 -14.87
C LEU A 107 -5.95 0.13 -15.60
N GLY A 108 -6.70 -0.01 -16.70
CA GLY A 108 -7.30 1.12 -17.41
C GLY A 108 -8.36 1.89 -16.60
N THR A 109 -8.83 1.36 -15.47
CA THR A 109 -9.75 2.11 -14.57
C THR A 109 -9.01 3.07 -13.64
N LEU A 110 -7.73 2.80 -13.36
CA LEU A 110 -6.89 3.65 -12.50
C LEU A 110 -6.03 4.61 -13.32
N PHE A 111 -5.65 4.21 -14.53
CA PHE A 111 -4.71 4.94 -15.35
C PHE A 111 -5.29 5.12 -16.74
N GLU A 112 -5.32 6.36 -17.23
CA GLU A 112 -5.72 6.67 -18.61
C GLU A 112 -4.83 5.91 -19.63
N GLN A 113 -3.53 5.86 -19.34
CA GLN A 113 -2.54 5.08 -20.07
C GLN A 113 -1.95 4.04 -19.11
N PRO A 114 -2.48 2.80 -19.09
CA PRO A 114 -2.06 1.81 -18.13
C PRO A 114 -0.60 1.38 -18.38
N PRO A 115 0.29 1.55 -17.40
CA PRO A 115 1.68 1.08 -17.51
C PRO A 115 1.75 -0.45 -17.62
N ASP A 116 2.83 -0.97 -18.24
CA ASP A 116 3.07 -2.42 -18.27
C ASP A 116 3.27 -2.93 -16.83
N PRO A 117 2.47 -3.90 -16.34
CA PRO A 117 2.62 -4.43 -15.00
C PRO A 117 4.01 -4.99 -14.67
N ARG A 118 4.78 -5.38 -15.69
CA ARG A 118 6.17 -5.87 -15.52
C ARG A 118 7.13 -4.77 -15.05
N SER A 119 6.78 -3.50 -15.27
CA SER A 119 7.57 -2.35 -14.85
C SER A 119 7.35 -1.99 -13.37
N PHE A 120 6.31 -2.52 -12.73
CA PHE A 120 6.00 -2.21 -11.33
C PHE A 120 7.10 -2.63 -10.36
N ARG A 121 7.38 -1.75 -9.41
CA ARG A 121 8.32 -1.95 -8.30
C ARG A 121 7.69 -1.38 -7.04
N THR A 122 7.71 -2.14 -5.96
CA THR A 122 7.11 -1.72 -4.68
C THR A 122 7.69 -0.37 -4.24
N GLY A 123 6.82 0.52 -3.78
CA GLY A 123 7.15 1.88 -3.34
C GLY A 123 7.23 2.92 -4.46
N VAL A 124 7.24 2.52 -5.74
CA VAL A 124 7.27 3.47 -6.87
C VAL A 124 5.91 4.15 -7.02
N VAL A 125 5.96 5.48 -7.19
CA VAL A 125 4.80 6.32 -7.48
C VAL A 125 4.61 6.40 -8.99
N ILE A 126 3.38 6.22 -9.44
CA ILE A 126 2.95 6.21 -10.83
C ILE A 126 2.02 7.41 -11.03
N ASN A 127 2.36 8.26 -12.01
CA ASN A 127 1.60 9.46 -12.38
C ASN A 127 1.25 10.36 -11.18
N HIS A 128 2.14 10.44 -10.19
CA HIS A 128 1.95 11.23 -8.96
C HIS A 128 0.69 10.91 -8.18
N THR A 129 -0.02 9.81 -8.47
CA THR A 129 -1.35 9.54 -7.92
C THR A 129 -1.38 8.25 -7.13
N PHE A 130 -0.69 7.21 -7.60
CA PHE A 130 -0.72 5.90 -6.99
C PHE A 130 0.69 5.39 -6.68
N ARG A 131 0.91 4.93 -5.46
CA ARG A 131 2.11 4.20 -5.04
C ARG A 131 1.85 2.70 -5.17
N TYR A 132 2.66 1.98 -5.94
CA TYR A 132 2.51 0.54 -6.04
C TYR A 132 2.99 -0.17 -4.78
N LEU A 133 2.16 -1.02 -4.18
CA LEU A 133 2.46 -1.72 -2.93
C LEU A 133 2.91 -3.16 -3.16
N GLY A 134 2.41 -3.81 -4.21
CA GLY A 134 2.80 -5.18 -4.53
C GLY A 134 1.71 -5.95 -5.26
N GLN A 135 1.89 -7.26 -5.31
CA GLN A 135 0.93 -8.18 -5.93
C GLN A 135 0.42 -9.20 -4.92
N VAL A 136 -0.87 -9.51 -4.98
CA VAL A 136 -1.50 -10.52 -4.14
C VAL A 136 -2.24 -11.53 -5.02
N ARG A 137 -2.05 -12.82 -4.73
CA ARG A 137 -2.77 -13.90 -5.40
C ARG A 137 -3.93 -14.37 -4.51
N ALA A 138 -5.13 -13.95 -4.87
CA ALA A 138 -6.37 -14.38 -4.23
C ALA A 138 -7.28 -14.95 -5.33
N GLY A 139 -7.09 -16.20 -5.74
CA GLY A 139 -7.79 -16.79 -6.89
C GLY A 139 -7.36 -16.26 -8.26
N GLU A 140 -7.13 -14.95 -8.40
CA GLU A 140 -6.46 -14.27 -9.51
C GLU A 140 -5.35 -13.34 -8.98
N LEU A 141 -4.56 -12.75 -9.88
CA LEU A 141 -3.47 -11.85 -9.52
C LEU A 141 -3.96 -10.40 -9.48
N PHE A 142 -3.87 -9.77 -8.31
CA PHE A 142 -4.16 -8.35 -8.12
C PHE A 142 -2.88 -7.55 -7.94
N TYR A 143 -2.84 -6.39 -8.56
CA TYR A 143 -1.88 -5.33 -8.32
C TYR A 143 -2.51 -4.35 -7.33
N VAL A 144 -1.84 -4.11 -6.21
CA VAL A 144 -2.37 -3.27 -5.14
C VAL A 144 -1.59 -1.97 -5.09
N PHE A 145 -2.33 -0.88 -4.97
CA PHE A 145 -1.84 0.49 -4.97
C PHE A 145 -2.35 1.23 -3.73
N ALA A 146 -1.57 2.18 -3.24
CA ALA A 146 -2.01 3.21 -2.33
C ALA A 146 -2.24 4.49 -3.12
N ARG A 147 -3.38 5.16 -2.94
CA ARG A 147 -3.56 6.53 -3.43
C ARG A 147 -2.74 7.49 -2.58
N LEU A 148 -1.99 8.38 -3.21
CA LEU A 148 -1.24 9.43 -2.52
C LEU A 148 -2.21 10.47 -1.98
N ASP A 149 -1.97 10.94 -0.77
CA ASP A 149 -2.72 12.06 -0.21
C ASP A 149 -2.34 13.39 -0.91
N PRO A 150 -3.19 14.44 -0.86
CA PRO A 150 -2.92 15.70 -1.55
C PRO A 150 -1.59 16.37 -1.17
N TYR A 151 -1.08 16.14 0.04
CA TYR A 151 0.18 16.72 0.51
C TYR A 151 1.38 15.98 -0.09
N GLU A 152 1.38 14.65 -0.08
CA GLU A 152 2.38 13.83 -0.77
C GLU A 152 2.45 14.17 -2.27
N GLN A 153 1.29 14.39 -2.91
CA GLN A 153 1.25 14.80 -4.32
C GLN A 153 1.91 16.16 -4.54
N ALA A 154 1.57 17.16 -3.71
CA ALA A 154 2.13 18.50 -3.80
C ALA A 154 3.65 18.50 -3.60
N GLU A 155 4.15 17.76 -2.61
CA GLU A 155 5.60 17.63 -2.36
C GLU A 155 6.35 17.04 -3.57
N LEU A 156 5.79 16.03 -4.22
CA LEU A 156 6.40 15.44 -5.42
C LEU A 156 6.41 16.42 -6.59
N MET A 157 5.32 17.18 -6.79
CA MET A 157 5.24 18.20 -7.84
C MET A 157 6.21 19.36 -7.59
N GLU A 158 6.37 19.80 -6.35
CA GLU A 158 7.33 20.84 -5.97
C GLU A 158 8.78 20.39 -6.15
N LYS A 159 9.08 19.14 -5.83
CA LYS A 159 10.40 18.54 -6.01
C LYS A 159 10.81 18.46 -7.47
N GLU A 160 9.86 18.22 -8.39
CA GLU A 160 10.11 18.24 -9.83
C GLU A 160 10.27 19.67 -10.38
N LYS A 161 9.51 20.63 -9.84
CA LYS A 161 9.57 22.03 -10.27
C LYS A 161 10.84 22.74 -9.80
N SER A 162 11.43 22.28 -8.71
CA SER A 162 12.68 22.84 -8.18
C SER A 162 13.87 22.21 -8.90
N PRO A 163 14.54 22.90 -9.86
CA PRO A 163 15.77 22.38 -10.43
C PRO A 163 16.77 22.15 -9.31
N SER A 164 17.30 20.93 -9.20
CA SER A 164 18.38 20.62 -8.27
C SER A 164 19.50 21.66 -8.42
N PRO A 165 19.93 22.36 -7.35
CA PRO A 165 21.13 23.19 -7.39
C PRO A 165 22.35 22.25 -7.34
N SER A 166 22.60 21.52 -8.42
CA SER A 166 23.81 20.71 -8.57
C SER A 166 24.39 20.86 -9.98
N ALA A 167 24.77 22.10 -10.26
CA ALA A 167 25.93 22.45 -11.06
C ALA A 167 26.42 23.80 -10.55
N ALA A 168 26.93 23.83 -9.33
CA ALA A 168 27.78 24.93 -8.92
C ALA A 168 29.02 24.90 -9.84
N PRO A 169 29.37 26.00 -10.52
CA PRO A 169 30.62 26.05 -11.27
C PRO A 169 31.78 25.80 -10.31
N GLU A 170 32.64 24.85 -10.65
CA GLU A 170 33.93 24.66 -9.98
C GLU A 170 34.63 26.03 -9.84
N PRO A 171 35.03 26.44 -8.62
CA PRO A 171 36.04 27.48 -8.51
C PRO A 171 37.34 26.90 -9.05
N GLN A 172 37.72 27.29 -10.28
CA GLN A 172 39.04 27.00 -10.82
C GLN A 172 40.09 27.52 -9.83
N GLN A 173 40.73 26.54 -9.22
CA GLN A 173 41.88 26.67 -8.35
C GLN A 173 43.01 27.39 -9.07
N SER A 174 43.62 28.29 -8.29
CA SER A 174 44.75 29.13 -8.60
C SER A 174 46.02 28.32 -8.89
N ALA A 175 46.84 28.83 -9.81
CA ALA A 175 48.26 28.51 -9.90
C ALA A 175 49.09 29.81 -9.92
N PRO A 176 50.35 29.78 -9.43
CA PRO A 176 51.00 30.90 -8.77
C PRO A 176 51.84 31.75 -9.73
N VAL A 177 51.92 33.06 -9.50
CA VAL A 177 52.94 33.91 -10.13
C VAL A 177 53.81 34.57 -9.06
N VAL A 178 55.10 34.40 -9.32
CA VAL A 178 56.31 34.69 -8.54
C VAL A 178 56.49 36.17 -8.20
N THR A 179 56.99 36.38 -6.98
CA THR A 179 57.57 37.58 -6.36
C THR A 179 58.51 38.39 -7.27
N THR A 180 58.41 39.73 -7.26
CA THR A 180 59.57 40.67 -7.23
C THR A 180 59.14 42.10 -6.84
N ASN A 181 59.64 42.53 -5.67
CA ASN A 181 60.09 43.86 -5.22
C ASN A 181 59.49 45.14 -5.82
N GLN A 182 58.99 46.04 -4.96
CA GLN A 182 59.65 47.33 -4.67
C GLN A 182 58.96 48.14 -3.57
N ALA A 183 59.80 48.87 -2.84
CA ALA A 183 59.54 49.58 -1.60
C ALA A 183 59.02 51.02 -1.83
N ALA A 184 58.19 51.53 -0.92
CA ALA A 184 58.10 52.95 -0.57
C ALA A 184 57.31 53.17 0.74
N SER A 185 58.04 53.24 1.85
CA SER A 185 57.98 54.25 2.93
C SER A 185 56.70 55.10 3.18
N HIS A 186 56.16 54.93 4.42
CA HIS A 186 55.70 55.94 5.42
C HIS A 186 54.48 56.87 5.15
N PRO A 187 53.85 57.50 6.19
CA PRO A 187 53.79 57.21 7.64
C PRO A 187 52.39 57.39 8.32
N ARG A 188 52.23 56.73 9.47
CA ARG A 188 51.67 57.17 10.79
C ARG A 188 50.64 58.33 10.85
N ARG A 189 49.41 58.06 11.33
CA ARG A 189 48.73 58.95 12.28
C ARG A 189 47.78 58.21 13.22
N SER A 190 47.83 58.67 14.47
CA SER A 190 47.29 58.14 15.72
C SER A 190 45.91 58.66 16.09
N ARG A 191 45.23 57.91 16.99
CA ARG A 191 44.28 58.36 18.05
C ARG A 191 42.97 59.01 17.54
N LYS A 192 41.81 58.80 18.16
CA LYS A 192 41.51 58.92 19.59
C LYS A 192 40.10 58.39 19.85
N SER A 193 39.93 57.83 21.04
CA SER A 193 38.70 57.42 21.70
C SER A 193 37.83 58.59 22.17
N ALA A 194 36.57 58.23 22.54
CA ALA A 194 35.62 58.89 23.45
C ALA A 194 34.57 59.82 22.79
N PRO A 195 33.44 60.09 23.48
CA PRO A 195 32.99 59.60 24.79
C PRO A 195 31.97 58.45 24.76
#